data_AF-A0A836EK79-F1
#
_entry.id   AF-A0A836EK79-F1
#
_cell.length_a   1.000
_cell.length_b   1.000
_cell.length_c   1.000
_cell.angle_alpha   90.00
_cell.angle_beta   90.00
_cell.angle_gamma   90.00
#
_symmetry.space_group_name_H-M   'P 1'
#
loop_
_entity.id
_entity.type
_entity.pdbx_description
1 polymer ?
#
loop_
_entity_poly.entity_id
_entity_poly.type
_entity_poly.pdbx_seq_one_letter_code
_entity_poly.pdbx_strand_id
1 'polypeptide(L)'
;MVSASSVVAHLVKLLVTAMCMRHLAKPYRVKALPITWSLRAFRILFMHSILGIFRFGVPFTSSSTPTARCFRSFYDWFSSVIEIVPLALLTSGILSAYQIDEKIRTLLLFLGTIPVFFPLAIKQKESQIRKLRFLTNITVVLQILAIMILGLKNSNYNVISLVASYTFERFFVEEFCYRYSIPYTDLMQYCICFVEVFTRFNDAATVVKKLAAQPEDQDLLELYALYKQSTIGDCNTERPGMLDFKGKAKWDAWNGKKSMGQETAKEQYITKVEALIASIGKK
;
A
#
# COMPACT_ATOMS: atom_id res chain seq x y z
N MET A 1 11.28 30.96 2.44
CA MET A 1 10.26 31.09 1.37
C MET A 1 9.24 29.97 1.53
N VAL A 2 7.95 30.24 1.27
CA VAL A 2 6.90 29.20 1.25
C VAL A 2 7.25 28.16 0.20
N SER A 3 7.24 26.87 0.56
CA SER A 3 7.36 25.77 -0.40
C SER A 3 5.97 25.27 -0.73
N ALA A 4 5.35 25.84 -1.76
CA ALA A 4 3.97 25.51 -2.14
C ALA A 4 3.81 24.00 -2.43
N SER A 5 4.78 23.39 -3.11
CA SER A 5 4.79 21.95 -3.39
C SER A 5 4.81 21.10 -2.12
N SER A 6 5.62 21.46 -1.11
CA SER A 6 5.67 20.75 0.16
C SER A 6 4.37 20.91 0.96
N VAL A 7 3.77 22.11 0.96
CA VAL A 7 2.47 22.34 1.61
C VAL A 7 1.38 21.49 0.96
N VAL A 8 1.33 21.45 -0.38
CA VAL A 8 0.39 20.61 -1.13
C VAL A 8 0.62 19.13 -0.82
N ALA A 9 1.87 18.65 -0.81
CA ALA A 9 2.18 17.26 -0.47
C ALA A 9 1.68 16.88 0.93
N HIS A 10 1.83 17.77 1.91
CA HIS A 10 1.29 17.54 3.25
C HIS A 10 -0.23 17.61 3.33
N LEU A 11 -0.88 18.47 2.55
CA LEU A 11 -2.35 18.50 2.44
C LEU A 11 -2.89 17.19 1.84
N VAL A 12 -2.26 16.69 0.76
CA VAL A 12 -2.61 15.39 0.17
C VAL A 12 -2.42 14.27 1.18
N LYS A 13 -1.27 14.22 1.86
CA LYS A 13 -1.00 13.24 2.93
C LYS A 13 -2.04 13.31 4.05
N LEU A 14 -2.45 14.53 4.46
CA LEU A 14 -3.47 14.75 5.48
C LEU A 14 -4.82 14.17 5.07
N LEU A 15 -5.29 14.48 3.85
CA LEU A 15 -6.58 14.03 3.32
C LEU A 15 -6.61 12.51 3.16
N VAL A 16 -5.57 11.93 2.53
CA VAL A 16 -5.45 10.47 2.35
C VAL A 16 -5.45 9.78 3.71
N THR A 17 -4.66 10.28 4.68
CA THR A 17 -4.60 9.72 6.03
C THR A 17 -5.95 9.79 6.73
N ALA A 18 -6.68 10.91 6.60
CA ALA A 18 -8.02 11.07 7.18
C ALA A 18 -9.02 10.07 6.58
N MET A 19 -8.99 9.88 5.25
CA MET A 19 -9.82 8.90 4.56
C MET A 19 -9.52 7.46 5.01
N CYS A 20 -8.23 7.09 5.10
CA CYS A 20 -7.80 5.79 5.62
C CYS A 20 -8.33 5.54 7.03
N MET A 21 -8.20 6.52 7.94
CA MET A 21 -8.72 6.41 9.30
C MET A 21 -10.25 6.25 9.33
N ARG A 22 -10.98 7.02 8.52
CA ARG A 22 -12.45 6.92 8.43
C ARG A 22 -12.89 5.54 7.93
N HIS A 23 -12.16 4.95 6.99
CA HIS A 23 -12.46 3.61 6.49
C HIS A 23 -12.18 2.53 7.54
N LEU A 24 -11.05 2.63 8.25
CA LEU A 24 -10.67 1.70 9.31
C LEU A 24 -11.58 1.78 10.54
N ALA A 25 -12.24 2.91 10.78
CA ALA A 25 -13.17 3.10 11.89
C ALA A 25 -14.57 2.51 11.66
N LYS A 26 -14.90 2.02 10.45
CA LYS A 26 -16.24 1.48 10.16
C LYS A 26 -16.45 0.10 10.83
N PRO A 27 -17.58 -0.14 11.53
CA PRO A 27 -17.82 -1.34 12.34
C PRO A 27 -18.09 -2.64 11.56
N TYR A 28 -18.13 -2.59 10.22
CA TYR A 28 -18.51 -3.76 9.40
C TYR A 28 -17.41 -4.84 9.24
N ARG A 29 -16.20 -4.66 9.80
CA ARG A 29 -15.17 -5.72 9.84
C ARG A 29 -15.23 -6.46 11.17
N VAL A 30 -16.21 -7.36 11.29
CA VAL A 30 -16.47 -8.20 12.48
C VAL A 30 -15.44 -9.33 12.67
N LYS A 31 -14.46 -9.49 11.78
CA LYS A 31 -13.29 -10.36 12.00
C LYS A 31 -12.03 -9.75 11.38
N ALA A 32 -10.93 -9.77 12.14
CA ALA A 32 -9.53 -9.56 11.73
C ALA A 32 -8.90 -8.15 11.87
N LEU A 33 -7.72 -8.16 12.50
CA LEU A 33 -6.80 -7.09 12.94
C LEU A 33 -7.20 -6.36 14.24
N PRO A 34 -6.30 -6.23 15.22
CA PRO A 34 -6.40 -5.17 16.22
C PRO A 34 -6.15 -3.83 15.51
N ILE A 35 -7.24 -3.28 14.98
CA ILE A 35 -7.35 -1.99 14.27
C ILE A 35 -6.69 -0.84 15.06
N THR A 36 -6.51 -1.00 16.38
CA THR A 36 -5.91 -0.04 17.30
C THR A 36 -4.49 0.37 16.92
N TRP A 37 -3.63 -0.56 16.48
CA TRP A 37 -2.23 -0.26 16.19
C TRP A 37 -2.04 0.47 14.87
N SER A 38 -2.73 0.03 13.81
CA SER A 38 -2.75 0.74 12.52
C SER A 38 -3.35 2.13 12.67
N LEU A 39 -4.43 2.29 13.45
CA LEU A 39 -5.04 3.59 13.69
C LEU A 39 -4.08 4.55 14.43
N ARG A 40 -3.29 4.05 15.38
CA ARG A 40 -2.24 4.85 16.04
C ARG A 40 -1.18 5.32 15.04
N ALA A 41 -0.74 4.46 14.13
CA ALA A 41 0.20 4.84 13.07
C ALA A 41 -0.38 5.95 12.16
N PHE A 42 -1.64 5.81 11.73
CA PHE A 42 -2.29 6.85 10.91
C PHE A 42 -2.49 8.17 11.67
N ARG A 43 -2.82 8.14 12.97
CA ARG A 43 -2.91 9.36 13.79
C ARG A 43 -1.58 10.10 13.87
N ILE A 44 -0.47 9.36 13.99
CA ILE A 44 0.88 9.92 14.00
C ILE A 44 1.19 10.57 12.64
N LEU A 45 0.87 9.90 11.52
CA LEU A 45 1.02 10.46 10.16
C LEU A 45 0.14 11.69 9.91
N PHE A 46 -1.07 11.71 10.48
CA PHE A 46 -1.99 12.83 10.41
C PHE A 46 -1.41 14.06 11.09
N MET A 47 -0.88 13.91 12.31
CA MET A 47 -0.22 14.99 13.03
C MET A 47 1.01 15.51 12.30
N HIS A 48 1.82 14.62 11.71
CA HIS A 48 2.97 15.02 10.90
C HIS A 48 2.58 15.87 9.70
N SER A 49 1.45 15.53 9.06
CA SER A 49 0.93 16.27 7.92
C SER A 49 0.50 17.68 8.31
N ILE A 50 -0.20 17.83 9.44
CA ILE A 50 -0.55 19.16 9.99
C ILE A 50 0.70 19.98 10.27
N LEU A 51 1.66 19.40 10.99
CA LEU A 51 2.90 20.09 11.34
C LEU A 51 3.72 20.47 10.09
N GLY A 52 3.71 19.63 9.05
CA GLY A 52 4.34 19.91 7.76
C GLY A 52 3.73 21.10 7.03
N ILE A 53 2.40 21.23 7.04
CA ILE A 53 1.71 22.41 6.46
C ILE A 53 2.23 23.70 7.11
N PHE A 54 2.32 23.73 8.44
CA PHE A 54 2.86 24.89 9.17
C PHE A 54 4.37 25.08 8.96
N ARG A 55 5.13 23.99 8.80
CA ARG A 55 6.59 24.03 8.61
C ARG A 55 7.02 24.63 7.29
N PHE A 56 6.24 24.38 6.24
CA PHE A 56 6.52 24.84 4.87
C PHE A 56 5.61 25.99 4.43
N GLY A 57 4.55 26.26 5.17
CA GLY A 57 3.60 27.38 5.01
C GLY A 57 3.71 28.43 6.12
N VAL A 58 2.78 29.40 6.10
CA VAL A 58 2.75 30.48 7.09
C VAL A 58 2.20 29.98 8.44
N PRO A 59 2.72 30.47 9.59
CA PRO A 59 3.67 31.58 9.74
C PRO A 59 5.16 31.16 9.82
N PHE A 60 5.50 29.87 9.86
CA PHE A 60 6.86 29.40 10.22
C PHE A 60 7.83 29.23 9.04
N THR A 61 7.55 29.82 7.88
CA THR A 61 8.45 29.78 6.72
C THR A 61 9.78 30.52 6.91
N SER A 62 9.83 31.51 7.82
CA SER A 62 11.00 32.33 8.09
C SER A 62 11.81 31.78 9.26
N SER A 63 13.12 31.57 9.08
CA SER A 63 14.05 31.14 10.13
C SER A 63 14.44 32.25 11.12
N SER A 64 13.93 33.47 10.93
CA SER A 64 14.35 34.65 11.68
C SER A 64 13.91 34.65 13.14
N THR A 65 12.77 34.02 13.48
CA THR A 65 12.27 34.02 14.86
C THR A 65 12.75 32.81 15.67
N PRO A 66 13.03 32.96 16.98
CA PRO A 66 13.35 31.83 17.87
C PRO A 66 12.28 30.73 17.86
N THR A 67 11.01 31.12 17.80
CA THR A 67 9.86 30.22 17.73
C THR A 67 9.87 29.37 16.46
N ALA A 68 10.13 29.96 15.30
CA ALA A 68 10.23 29.22 14.04
C ALA A 68 11.43 28.27 14.00
N ARG A 69 12.56 28.63 14.63
CA ARG A 69 13.72 27.73 14.78
C ARG A 69 13.38 26.52 15.65
N CYS A 70 12.78 26.76 16.82
CA CYS A 70 12.33 25.70 17.72
C CYS A 70 11.35 24.73 17.02
N PHE A 71 10.36 25.29 16.31
CA PHE A 71 9.40 24.50 15.55
C PHE A 71 10.04 23.67 14.44
N ARG A 72 11.02 24.23 13.70
CA ARG A 72 11.78 23.49 12.69
C ARG A 72 12.51 22.30 13.32
N SER A 73 13.26 22.53 14.41
CA SER A 73 13.98 21.46 15.09
C SER A 73 13.04 20.36 15.60
N PHE A 74 11.89 20.73 16.17
CA PHE A 74 10.86 19.79 16.58
C PHE A 74 10.31 18.99 15.39
N TYR A 75 9.97 19.66 14.28
CA TYR A 75 9.45 19.01 13.08
C TYR A 75 10.47 18.05 12.45
N ASP A 76 11.75 18.44 12.40
CA ASP A 76 12.81 17.62 11.83
C ASP A 76 13.02 16.36 12.69
N TRP A 77 13.05 16.50 14.02
CA TRP A 77 13.04 15.38 14.95
C TRP A 77 11.81 14.49 14.79
N PHE A 78 10.62 15.08 14.73
CA PHE A 78 9.37 14.34 14.57
C PHE A 78 9.33 13.62 13.22
N SER A 79 9.91 14.18 12.16
CA SER A 79 10.04 13.51 10.86
C SER A 79 10.90 12.24 10.95
N SER A 80 11.95 12.24 11.77
CA SER A 80 12.71 11.01 12.06
C SER A 80 11.86 9.96 12.81
N VAL A 81 10.97 10.40 13.71
CA VAL A 81 10.00 9.50 14.37
C VAL A 81 9.06 8.87 13.33
N ILE A 82 8.57 9.65 12.37
CA ILE A 82 7.65 9.21 11.31
C ILE A 82 8.27 8.19 10.36
N GLU A 83 9.57 8.25 10.13
CA GLU A 83 10.25 7.28 9.28
C GLU A 83 10.22 5.86 9.89
N ILE A 84 10.07 5.75 11.22
CA ILE A 84 10.32 4.52 11.97
C ILE A 84 9.06 3.99 12.64
N VAL A 85 8.42 4.81 13.47
CA VAL A 85 7.36 4.38 14.40
C VAL A 85 6.11 3.87 13.67
N PRO A 86 5.60 4.51 12.61
CA PRO A 86 4.41 4.02 11.90
C PRO A 86 4.57 2.60 11.38
N LEU A 87 5.73 2.25 10.80
CA LEU A 87 5.99 0.89 10.32
C LEU A 87 6.03 -0.10 11.49
N ALA A 88 6.73 0.21 12.57
CA ALA A 88 6.81 -0.68 13.75
C ALA A 88 5.42 -0.93 14.38
N LEU A 89 4.57 0.09 14.45
CA LEU A 89 3.18 -0.05 14.91
C LEU A 89 2.33 -0.89 13.93
N LEU A 90 2.51 -0.68 12.62
CA LEU A 90 1.82 -1.45 11.59
C LEU A 90 2.20 -2.94 11.68
N THR A 91 3.50 -3.25 11.78
CA THR A 91 4.00 -4.62 11.96
C THR A 91 3.42 -5.26 13.21
N SER A 92 3.42 -4.54 14.33
CA SER A 92 2.82 -5.02 15.58
C SER A 92 1.33 -5.34 15.41
N GLY A 93 0.57 -4.49 14.71
CA GLY A 93 -0.83 -4.73 14.38
C GLY A 93 -1.05 -5.96 13.51
N ILE A 94 -0.26 -6.13 12.45
CA ILE A 94 -0.32 -7.29 11.54
C ILE A 94 0.00 -8.57 12.31
N LEU A 95 1.11 -8.61 13.05
CA LEU A 95 1.52 -9.78 13.85
C LEU A 95 0.44 -10.17 14.87
N SER A 96 -0.17 -9.19 15.53
CA SER A 96 -1.25 -9.46 16.48
C SER A 96 -2.51 -10.00 15.81
N ALA A 97 -2.79 -9.65 14.55
CA ALA A 97 -3.92 -10.19 13.80
C ALA A 97 -3.79 -11.68 13.51
N TYR A 98 -2.56 -12.11 13.29
CA TYR A 98 -2.19 -13.50 13.07
C TYR A 98 -1.86 -14.24 14.38
N GLN A 99 -2.21 -13.66 15.53
CA GLN A 99 -2.05 -14.27 16.86
C GLN A 99 -0.60 -14.67 17.18
N ILE A 100 0.38 -13.92 16.68
CA ILE A 100 1.79 -14.11 17.04
C ILE A 100 2.00 -13.74 18.52
N ASP A 101 2.91 -14.49 19.17
CA ASP A 101 3.28 -14.33 20.57
C ASP A 101 3.59 -12.87 20.95
N GLU A 102 3.09 -12.46 22.12
CA GLU A 102 3.19 -11.07 22.59
C GLU A 102 4.64 -10.66 22.91
N LYS A 103 5.49 -11.58 23.39
CA LYS A 103 6.91 -11.29 23.66
C LYS A 103 7.64 -10.99 22.36
N ILE A 104 7.38 -11.75 21.31
CA ILE A 104 7.96 -11.51 19.97
C ILE A 104 7.50 -10.15 19.44
N ARG A 105 6.20 -9.85 19.52
CA ARG A 105 5.62 -8.59 19.05
C ARG A 105 6.21 -7.38 19.78
N THR A 106 6.29 -7.44 21.12
CA THR A 106 6.83 -6.35 21.94
C THR A 106 8.33 -6.17 21.73
N LEU A 107 9.10 -7.25 21.60
CA LEU A 107 10.52 -7.21 21.26
C LEU A 107 10.74 -6.56 19.88
N LEU A 108 9.99 -6.96 18.87
CA LEU A 108 10.07 -6.36 17.54
C LEU A 108 9.67 -4.88 17.57
N LEU A 109 8.62 -4.50 18.29
CA LEU A 109 8.24 -3.10 18.44
C LEU A 109 9.34 -2.28 19.12
N PHE A 110 9.96 -2.82 20.18
CA PHE A 110 11.09 -2.19 20.86
C PHE A 110 12.27 -2.02 19.90
N LEU A 111 12.77 -3.11 19.32
CA LEU A 111 13.90 -3.07 18.36
C LEU A 111 13.62 -2.12 17.19
N GLY A 112 12.38 -2.12 16.68
CA GLY A 112 11.94 -1.24 15.61
C GLY A 112 12.02 0.24 15.97
N THR A 113 11.81 0.61 17.23
CA THR A 113 11.71 2.02 17.66
C THR A 113 12.97 2.58 18.31
N ILE A 114 13.96 1.73 18.63
CA ILE A 114 15.27 2.14 19.18
C ILE A 114 15.91 3.33 18.45
N PRO A 115 15.97 3.38 17.10
CA PRO A 115 16.71 4.45 16.43
C PRO A 115 16.09 5.85 16.64
N VAL A 116 14.83 5.94 17.08
CA VAL A 116 14.16 7.22 17.40
C VAL A 116 14.85 8.00 18.52
N PHE A 117 15.52 7.32 19.45
CA PHE A 117 16.15 7.95 20.61
C PHE A 117 17.56 8.49 20.30
N PHE A 118 18.17 8.05 19.20
CA PHE A 118 19.52 8.47 18.80
C PHE A 118 19.61 9.92 18.29
N PRO A 119 18.68 10.45 17.47
CA PRO A 119 18.68 11.86 17.05
C PRO A 119 18.72 12.86 18.20
N LEU A 120 18.11 12.52 19.35
CA LEU A 120 18.09 13.37 20.55
C LEU A 120 19.45 13.42 21.26
N ALA A 121 20.30 12.40 21.05
CA ALA A 121 21.58 12.25 21.74
C ALA A 121 22.78 12.73 20.90
N ILE A 122 22.61 12.94 19.59
CA ILE A 122 23.73 13.15 18.66
C ILE A 122 23.86 14.64 18.27
N LYS A 123 25.02 15.25 18.58
CA LYS A 123 25.48 16.47 17.90
C LYS A 123 25.75 16.15 16.43
N GLN A 124 25.35 17.02 15.49
CA GLN A 124 25.43 16.92 14.00
C GLN A 124 26.81 16.57 13.40
N LYS A 125 27.44 15.46 13.80
CA LYS A 125 28.63 14.89 13.15
C LYS A 125 28.17 13.89 12.10
N GLU A 126 28.65 14.07 10.88
CA GLU A 126 28.28 13.29 9.70
C GLU A 126 28.47 11.77 9.89
N SER A 127 29.50 11.36 10.63
CA SER A 127 29.77 9.95 10.95
C SER A 127 28.69 9.31 11.82
N GLN A 128 28.06 10.07 12.73
CA GLN A 128 26.99 9.58 13.59
C GLN A 128 25.66 9.50 12.84
N ILE A 129 25.42 10.41 11.90
CA ILE A 129 24.24 10.37 11.01
C ILE A 129 24.28 9.10 10.14
N ARG A 130 25.44 8.73 9.59
CA ARG A 130 25.61 7.48 8.84
C ARG A 130 25.28 6.24 9.68
N LYS A 131 25.78 6.18 10.92
CA LYS A 131 25.49 5.08 11.86
C LYS A 131 24.00 4.98 12.18
N LEU A 132 23.33 6.11 12.42
CA LEU A 132 21.90 6.16 12.67
C LEU A 132 21.09 5.66 11.47
N ARG A 133 21.44 6.08 10.24
CA ARG A 133 20.78 5.61 9.02
C ARG A 133 20.95 4.09 8.84
N PHE A 134 22.15 3.59 9.08
CA PHE A 134 22.44 2.16 9.03
C PHE A 134 21.60 1.37 10.05
N LEU A 135 21.54 1.83 11.29
CA LEU A 135 20.71 1.22 12.34
C LEU A 135 19.22 1.25 11.95
N THR A 136 18.74 2.38 11.45
CA THR A 136 17.35 2.54 10.98
C THR A 136 17.04 1.52 9.88
N ASN A 137 17.92 1.36 8.90
CA ASN A 137 17.76 0.37 7.84
C ASN A 137 17.72 -1.07 8.36
N ILE A 138 18.59 -1.44 9.31
CA ILE A 138 18.54 -2.76 9.95
C ILE A 138 17.18 -2.99 10.62
N THR A 139 16.72 -2.02 11.41
CA THR A 139 15.44 -2.15 12.12
C THR A 139 14.26 -2.26 11.16
N VAL A 140 14.25 -1.49 10.08
CA VAL A 140 13.22 -1.55 9.04
C VAL A 140 13.23 -2.91 8.33
N VAL A 141 14.41 -3.42 7.95
CA VAL A 141 14.55 -4.74 7.32
C VAL A 141 14.01 -5.84 8.23
N LEU A 142 14.30 -5.77 9.54
CA LEU A 142 13.77 -6.73 10.51
C LEU A 142 12.23 -6.71 10.57
N GLN A 143 11.61 -5.52 10.54
CA GLN A 143 10.14 -5.39 10.49
C GLN A 143 9.56 -5.99 9.21
N ILE A 144 10.15 -5.64 8.06
CA ILE A 144 9.70 -6.12 6.74
C ILE A 144 9.81 -7.64 6.66
N LEU A 145 10.92 -8.22 7.12
CA LEU A 145 11.14 -9.66 7.09
C LEU A 145 10.09 -10.41 7.91
N ALA A 146 9.74 -9.90 9.09
CA ALA A 146 8.69 -10.48 9.92
C ALA A 146 7.33 -10.50 9.20
N ILE A 147 6.97 -9.40 8.52
CA ILE A 147 5.73 -9.31 7.73
C ILE A 147 5.80 -10.24 6.51
N MET A 148 6.95 -10.33 5.84
CA MET A 148 7.15 -11.17 4.65
C MET A 148 6.97 -12.65 4.97
N ILE A 149 7.63 -13.14 6.03
CA ILE A 149 7.52 -14.54 6.47
C ILE A 149 6.06 -14.88 6.76
N LEU A 150 5.33 -13.96 7.41
CA LEU A 150 3.92 -14.13 7.69
C LEU A 150 3.06 -14.12 6.42
N GLY A 151 3.35 -13.23 5.47
CA GLY A 151 2.70 -13.19 4.16
C GLY A 151 2.86 -14.50 3.40
N LEU A 152 4.08 -15.03 3.33
CA LEU A 152 4.41 -16.30 2.68
C LEU A 152 3.73 -17.49 3.35
N LYS A 153 3.81 -17.60 4.69
CA LYS A 153 3.21 -18.71 5.45
C LYS A 153 1.70 -18.82 5.25
N ASN A 154 1.03 -17.68 5.03
CA ASN A 154 -0.42 -17.61 4.87
C ASN A 154 -0.87 -17.42 3.42
N SER A 155 0.05 -17.50 2.45
CA SER A 155 -0.22 -17.21 1.02
C SER A 155 -0.97 -15.90 0.80
N ASN A 156 -0.70 -14.87 1.62
CA ASN A 156 -1.37 -13.58 1.55
C ASN A 156 -0.61 -12.66 0.60
N TYR A 157 -0.93 -12.77 -0.69
CA TYR A 157 -0.29 -12.00 -1.76
C TYR A 157 -0.42 -10.48 -1.60
N ASN A 158 -1.45 -9.98 -0.91
CA ASN A 158 -1.58 -8.55 -0.63
C ASN A 158 -0.48 -8.06 0.33
N VAL A 159 -0.18 -8.86 1.36
CA VAL A 159 0.88 -8.55 2.33
C VAL A 159 2.25 -8.68 1.68
N ILE A 160 2.45 -9.70 0.83
CA ILE A 160 3.68 -9.89 0.06
C ILE A 160 3.90 -8.72 -0.90
N SER A 161 2.87 -8.32 -1.65
CA SER A 161 2.93 -7.19 -2.58
C SER A 161 3.22 -5.87 -1.85
N LEU A 162 2.62 -5.64 -0.69
CA LEU A 162 2.90 -4.47 0.15
C LEU A 162 4.38 -4.43 0.58
N VAL A 163 4.90 -5.57 1.06
CA VAL A 163 6.31 -5.70 1.46
C VAL A 163 7.26 -5.45 0.28
N ALA A 164 6.99 -6.07 -0.86
CA ALA A 164 7.80 -5.90 -2.07
C ALA A 164 7.83 -4.44 -2.51
N SER A 165 6.66 -3.79 -2.57
CA SER A 165 6.52 -2.38 -2.97
C SER A 165 7.28 -1.46 -2.02
N TYR A 166 7.10 -1.61 -0.71
CA TYR A 166 7.80 -0.80 0.29
C TYR A 166 9.32 -1.01 0.25
N THR A 167 9.78 -2.25 0.06
CA THR A 167 11.21 -2.58 -0.04
C THR A 167 11.83 -1.95 -1.28
N PHE A 168 11.16 -2.06 -2.43
CA PHE A 168 11.58 -1.43 -3.67
C PHE A 168 11.67 0.09 -3.52
N GLU A 169 10.61 0.72 -3.02
CA GLU A 169 10.55 2.16 -2.79
C GLU A 169 11.69 2.65 -1.88
N ARG A 170 11.92 1.97 -0.76
CA ARG A 170 12.90 2.41 0.24
C ARG A 170 14.35 2.21 -0.17
N PHE A 171 14.68 1.08 -0.81
CA PHE A 171 16.08 0.66 -0.99
C PHE A 171 16.54 0.70 -2.45
N PHE A 172 15.63 0.59 -3.41
CA PHE A 172 15.99 0.39 -4.81
C PHE A 172 15.62 1.57 -5.69
N VAL A 173 14.51 2.29 -5.44
CA VAL A 173 14.02 3.33 -6.36
C VAL A 173 15.09 4.39 -6.68
N GLU A 174 15.78 4.93 -5.68
CA GLU A 174 16.79 5.97 -5.90
C GLU A 174 17.98 5.45 -6.71
N GLU A 175 18.54 4.30 -6.31
CA GLU A 175 19.67 3.65 -6.98
C GLU A 175 19.29 3.15 -8.39
N PHE A 176 18.07 2.69 -8.57
CA PHE A 176 17.52 2.23 -9.85
C PHE A 176 17.41 3.40 -10.84
N CYS A 177 16.79 4.50 -10.42
CA CYS A 177 16.70 5.72 -11.22
C CYS A 177 18.10 6.23 -11.60
N TYR A 178 19.03 6.24 -10.64
CA TYR A 178 20.42 6.64 -10.89
C TYR A 178 21.12 5.71 -11.89
N ARG A 179 21.09 4.40 -11.66
CA ARG A 179 21.82 3.40 -12.46
C ARG A 179 21.35 3.34 -13.91
N TYR A 180 20.04 3.44 -14.13
CA TYR A 180 19.46 3.35 -15.47
C TYR A 180 19.21 4.71 -16.10
N SER A 181 19.62 5.81 -15.44
CA SER A 181 19.35 7.18 -15.89
C SER A 181 17.86 7.43 -16.18
N ILE A 182 16.98 6.79 -15.40
CA ILE A 182 15.52 6.93 -15.54
C ILE A 182 15.09 8.16 -14.73
N PRO A 183 14.47 9.18 -15.35
CA PRO A 183 13.87 10.28 -14.63
C PRO A 183 12.80 9.77 -13.65
N TYR A 184 12.80 10.29 -12.42
CA TYR A 184 11.77 9.94 -11.42
C TYR A 184 10.34 10.22 -11.92
N THR A 185 10.18 11.22 -12.79
CA THR A 185 8.90 11.55 -13.45
C THR A 185 8.36 10.39 -14.27
N ASP A 186 9.23 9.67 -14.97
CA ASP A 186 8.85 8.59 -15.86
C ASP A 186 8.48 7.35 -15.04
N LEU A 187 9.24 7.06 -13.98
CA LEU A 187 8.88 6.03 -13.01
C LEU A 187 7.51 6.30 -12.38
N MET A 188 7.23 7.56 -12.01
CA MET A 188 5.92 7.94 -11.48
C MET A 188 4.82 7.79 -12.53
N GLN A 189 5.07 8.12 -13.80
CA GLN A 189 4.11 7.91 -14.89
C GLN A 189 3.79 6.43 -15.07
N TYR A 190 4.77 5.54 -15.03
CA TYR A 190 4.51 4.09 -15.05
C TYR A 190 3.64 3.65 -13.87
N CYS A 191 3.91 4.16 -12.66
CA CYS A 191 3.06 3.91 -11.50
C CYS A 191 1.62 4.40 -11.71
N ILE A 192 1.43 5.58 -12.30
CA ILE A 192 0.11 6.15 -12.60
C ILE A 192 -0.62 5.28 -13.62
N CYS A 193 0.03 4.89 -14.73
CA CYS A 193 -0.55 4.01 -15.74
C CYS A 193 -1.00 2.67 -15.12
N PHE A 194 -0.17 2.08 -14.25
CA PHE A 194 -0.53 0.86 -13.54
C PHE A 194 -1.75 1.06 -12.61
N VAL A 195 -1.77 2.14 -11.83
CA VAL A 195 -2.92 2.46 -10.96
C VAL A 195 -4.20 2.67 -11.77
N GLU A 196 -4.09 3.30 -12.94
CA GLU A 196 -5.23 3.49 -13.85
C GLU A 196 -5.80 2.15 -14.33
N VAL A 197 -4.97 1.21 -14.77
CA VAL A 197 -5.42 -0.13 -15.18
C VAL A 197 -6.15 -0.85 -14.04
N PHE A 198 -5.62 -0.80 -12.81
CA PHE A 198 -6.27 -1.41 -11.65
C PHE A 198 -7.60 -0.73 -11.30
N THR A 199 -7.65 0.59 -11.43
CA THR A 199 -8.86 1.38 -11.16
C THR A 199 -9.94 1.04 -12.18
N ARG A 200 -9.59 1.05 -13.48
CA ARG A 200 -10.50 0.66 -14.57
C ARG A 200 -11.00 -0.77 -14.42
N PHE A 201 -10.15 -1.71 -14.00
CA PHE A 201 -10.57 -3.08 -13.72
C PHE A 201 -11.60 -3.16 -12.58
N ASN A 202 -11.34 -2.49 -11.46
CA ASN A 202 -12.29 -2.44 -10.34
C ASN A 202 -13.60 -1.79 -10.75
N ASP A 203 -13.55 -0.68 -11.48
CA ASP A 203 -14.74 0.00 -11.98
C ASP A 203 -15.52 -0.91 -12.93
N ALA A 204 -14.87 -1.55 -13.90
CA ALA A 204 -15.47 -2.54 -14.79
C ALA A 204 -16.16 -3.67 -13.98
N ALA A 205 -15.50 -4.20 -12.95
CA ALA A 205 -16.08 -5.24 -12.09
C ALA A 205 -17.31 -4.75 -11.30
N THR A 206 -17.40 -3.45 -10.99
CA THR A 206 -18.63 -2.85 -10.41
C THR A 206 -19.71 -2.63 -11.45
N VAL A 207 -19.35 -2.25 -12.69
CA VAL A 207 -20.30 -1.96 -13.77
C VAL A 207 -20.96 -3.23 -14.29
N VAL A 208 -20.26 -4.37 -14.34
CA VAL A 208 -20.86 -5.66 -14.72
C VAL A 208 -22.09 -5.99 -13.88
N LYS A 209 -22.11 -5.59 -12.60
CA LYS A 209 -23.26 -5.78 -11.69
C LYS A 209 -24.44 -4.85 -11.98
N LYS A 210 -24.25 -3.85 -12.84
CA LYS A 210 -25.20 -2.78 -13.19
C LYS A 210 -25.52 -2.74 -14.68
N LEU A 211 -25.26 -3.81 -15.43
CA LEU A 211 -25.66 -3.91 -16.84
C LEU A 211 -27.20 -3.93 -16.95
N ALA A 212 -27.75 -3.31 -18.00
CA ALA A 212 -29.19 -3.16 -18.17
C ALA A 212 -29.91 -4.50 -18.40
N ALA A 213 -29.24 -5.42 -19.09
CA ALA A 213 -29.66 -6.80 -19.28
C ALA A 213 -28.62 -7.79 -18.73
N GLN A 214 -29.01 -9.06 -18.63
CA GLN A 214 -28.06 -10.13 -18.32
C GLN A 214 -27.27 -10.48 -19.60
N PRO A 215 -25.93 -10.51 -19.55
CA PRO A 215 -25.11 -10.99 -20.68
C PRO A 215 -25.39 -12.46 -21.01
N GLU A 216 -25.00 -12.88 -22.21
CA GLU A 216 -25.07 -14.28 -22.62
C GLU A 216 -24.18 -15.17 -21.74
N ASP A 217 -24.54 -16.46 -21.62
CA ASP A 217 -23.80 -17.40 -20.76
C ASP A 217 -22.31 -17.50 -21.15
N GLN A 218 -21.99 -17.41 -22.44
CA GLN A 218 -20.62 -17.39 -22.92
C GLN A 218 -19.85 -16.14 -22.47
N ASP A 219 -20.51 -14.97 -22.47
CA ASP A 219 -19.93 -13.73 -21.96
C ASP A 219 -19.71 -13.79 -20.44
N LEU A 220 -20.64 -14.38 -19.70
CA LEU A 220 -20.52 -14.59 -18.26
C LEU A 220 -19.36 -15.53 -17.91
N LEU A 221 -19.16 -16.60 -18.69
CA LEU A 221 -18.03 -17.52 -18.53
C LEU A 221 -16.70 -16.85 -18.85
N GLU A 222 -16.64 -16.05 -19.91
CA GLU A 222 -15.45 -15.28 -20.29
C GLU A 222 -15.10 -14.24 -19.22
N LEU A 223 -16.08 -13.44 -18.77
CA LEU A 223 -15.90 -12.49 -17.66
C LEU A 223 -15.44 -13.21 -16.38
N TYR A 224 -16.02 -14.37 -16.06
CA TYR A 224 -15.61 -15.17 -14.92
C TYR A 224 -14.15 -15.62 -15.04
N ALA A 225 -13.77 -16.20 -16.19
CA ALA A 225 -12.43 -16.69 -16.44
C ALA A 225 -11.39 -15.57 -16.34
N LEU A 226 -11.63 -14.44 -17.03
CA LEU A 226 -10.77 -13.27 -17.01
C LEU A 226 -10.68 -12.65 -15.61
N TYR A 227 -11.79 -12.56 -14.87
CA TYR A 227 -11.77 -12.07 -13.49
C TYR A 227 -10.95 -12.98 -12.56
N LYS A 228 -11.10 -14.30 -12.69
CA LYS A 228 -10.34 -15.27 -11.89
C LYS A 228 -8.86 -15.24 -12.24
N GLN A 229 -8.51 -15.19 -13.51
CA GLN A 229 -7.11 -15.03 -13.95
C GLN A 229 -6.52 -13.69 -13.46
N SER A 230 -7.28 -12.60 -13.53
CA SER A 230 -6.86 -11.26 -13.08
C SER A 230 -6.59 -11.17 -11.57
N THR A 231 -7.29 -11.97 -10.77
CA THR A 231 -7.27 -11.87 -9.29
C THR A 231 -6.48 -12.98 -8.60
N ILE A 232 -6.47 -14.18 -9.17
CA ILE A 232 -5.85 -15.37 -8.58
C ILE A 232 -4.68 -15.85 -9.44
N GLY A 233 -4.69 -15.56 -10.75
CA GLY A 233 -3.76 -16.16 -11.70
C GLY A 233 -4.25 -17.52 -12.18
N ASP A 234 -3.31 -18.39 -12.53
CA ASP A 234 -3.60 -19.71 -13.09
C ASP A 234 -4.53 -20.55 -12.21
N CYS A 235 -5.42 -21.30 -12.87
CA CYS A 235 -6.36 -22.19 -12.20
C CYS A 235 -5.62 -23.21 -11.32
N ASN A 236 -5.93 -23.19 -10.03
CA ASN A 236 -5.24 -23.94 -8.98
C ASN A 236 -6.17 -24.88 -8.20
N THR A 237 -7.38 -25.12 -8.69
CA THR A 237 -8.35 -26.06 -8.09
C THR A 237 -8.50 -27.29 -8.95
N GLU A 238 -8.96 -28.39 -8.36
CA GLU A 238 -9.34 -29.58 -9.13
C GLU A 238 -10.58 -29.32 -9.99
N ARG A 239 -10.67 -30.04 -11.11
CA ARG A 239 -11.82 -29.94 -12.00
C ARG A 239 -13.05 -30.56 -11.34
N PRO A 240 -14.18 -29.85 -11.24
CA PRO A 240 -15.40 -30.38 -10.64
C PRO A 240 -15.90 -31.68 -11.30
N GLY A 241 -16.58 -32.51 -10.51
CA GLY A 241 -17.11 -33.81 -10.93
C GLY A 241 -18.19 -33.69 -12.03
N MET A 242 -18.45 -34.81 -12.71
CA MET A 242 -19.28 -34.84 -13.94
C MET A 242 -20.72 -34.34 -13.78
N LEU A 243 -21.25 -34.33 -12.56
CA LEU A 243 -22.61 -33.88 -12.25
C LEU A 243 -22.72 -32.37 -12.01
N ASP A 244 -21.60 -31.66 -11.81
CA ASP A 244 -21.57 -30.19 -11.64
C ASP A 244 -21.24 -29.50 -12.97
N PHE A 245 -22.22 -29.48 -13.89
CA PHE A 245 -22.04 -28.90 -15.22
C PHE A 245 -21.66 -27.40 -15.18
N LYS A 246 -22.22 -26.63 -14.23
CA LYS A 246 -21.93 -25.18 -14.10
C LYS A 246 -20.53 -24.94 -13.54
N GLY A 247 -20.14 -25.67 -12.49
CA GLY A 247 -18.80 -25.58 -11.93
C GLY A 247 -17.75 -26.04 -12.94
N LYS A 248 -18.02 -27.11 -13.68
CA LYS A 248 -17.17 -27.61 -14.76
C LYS A 248 -16.97 -26.57 -15.86
N ALA A 249 -18.03 -25.92 -16.34
CA ALA A 249 -17.93 -24.88 -17.36
C ALA A 249 -17.09 -23.68 -16.89
N LYS A 250 -17.30 -23.23 -15.64
CA LYS A 250 -16.50 -22.16 -15.02
C LYS A 250 -15.03 -22.56 -14.87
N TRP A 251 -14.78 -23.78 -14.41
CA TRP A 251 -13.42 -24.30 -14.27
C TRP A 251 -12.73 -24.42 -15.62
N ASP A 252 -13.40 -24.97 -16.63
CA ASP A 252 -12.87 -25.12 -17.99
C ASP A 252 -12.56 -23.75 -18.61
N ALA A 253 -13.44 -22.77 -18.42
CA ALA A 253 -13.21 -21.40 -18.88
C ALA A 253 -11.98 -20.75 -18.19
N TRP A 254 -11.87 -20.86 -16.86
CA TRP A 254 -10.73 -20.31 -16.13
C TRP A 254 -9.42 -21.04 -16.46
N ASN A 255 -9.43 -22.37 -16.47
CA ASN A 255 -8.27 -23.17 -16.82
C ASN A 255 -7.84 -22.96 -18.29
N GLY A 256 -8.77 -22.63 -19.18
CA GLY A 256 -8.47 -22.24 -20.56
C GLY A 256 -7.68 -20.93 -20.71
N LYS A 257 -7.61 -20.09 -19.67
CA LYS A 257 -6.80 -18.85 -19.63
C LYS A 257 -5.44 -19.05 -18.95
N LYS A 258 -5.05 -20.29 -18.66
CA LYS A 258 -3.78 -20.60 -18.01
C LYS A 258 -2.59 -20.02 -18.78
N SER A 259 -1.57 -19.57 -18.04
CA SER A 259 -0.38 -18.90 -18.58
C SER A 259 -0.61 -17.49 -19.12
N MET A 260 -1.84 -16.96 -19.07
CA MET A 260 -2.11 -15.55 -19.33
C MET A 260 -1.66 -14.69 -18.14
N GLY A 261 -0.88 -13.65 -18.39
CA GLY A 261 -0.49 -12.68 -17.37
C GLY A 261 -1.69 -11.97 -16.74
N GLN A 262 -1.63 -11.67 -15.44
CA GLN A 262 -2.76 -11.04 -14.73
C GLN A 262 -3.09 -9.64 -15.27
N GLU A 263 -2.10 -8.90 -15.78
CA GLU A 263 -2.30 -7.58 -16.38
C GLU A 263 -3.08 -7.69 -17.69
N THR A 264 -2.66 -8.58 -18.59
CA THR A 264 -3.38 -8.88 -19.83
C THR A 264 -4.80 -9.37 -19.56
N ALA A 265 -5.00 -10.18 -18.53
CA ALA A 265 -6.34 -10.62 -18.13
C ALA A 265 -7.24 -9.45 -17.68
N LYS A 266 -6.69 -8.45 -16.97
CA LYS A 266 -7.43 -7.24 -16.58
C LYS A 266 -7.80 -6.40 -17.79
N GLU A 267 -6.88 -6.20 -18.73
CA GLU A 267 -7.14 -5.46 -19.97
C GLU A 267 -8.23 -6.12 -20.82
N GLN A 268 -8.16 -7.44 -20.99
CA GLN A 268 -9.19 -8.20 -21.69
C GLN A 268 -10.53 -8.15 -20.96
N TYR A 269 -10.52 -8.20 -19.62
CA TYR A 269 -11.75 -8.04 -18.82
C TYR A 269 -12.39 -6.68 -19.04
N ILE A 270 -11.61 -5.59 -18.94
CA ILE A 270 -12.08 -4.22 -19.19
C ILE A 270 -12.68 -4.11 -20.59
N THR A 271 -11.96 -4.58 -21.60
CA THR A 271 -12.41 -4.57 -23.00
C THR A 271 -13.74 -5.32 -23.16
N LYS A 272 -13.88 -6.49 -22.53
CA LYS A 272 -15.11 -7.29 -22.59
C LYS A 272 -16.28 -6.57 -21.92
N VAL A 273 -16.06 -5.92 -20.78
CA VAL A 273 -17.09 -5.15 -20.08
C VAL A 273 -17.50 -3.92 -20.90
N GLU A 274 -16.57 -3.21 -21.52
CA GLU A 274 -16.86 -2.07 -22.40
C GLU A 274 -17.70 -2.50 -23.62
N ALA A 275 -17.37 -3.64 -24.23
CA ALA A 275 -18.17 -4.21 -25.32
C ALA A 275 -19.60 -4.55 -24.87
N LEU A 276 -19.78 -5.10 -23.66
CA LEU A 276 -21.10 -5.39 -23.09
C LEU A 276 -21.86 -4.10 -22.78
N ILE A 277 -21.22 -3.06 -22.25
CA ILE A 277 -21.88 -1.78 -22.03
C ILE A 277 -22.38 -1.21 -23.36
N ALA A 278 -21.58 -1.32 -24.43
CA ALA A 278 -21.97 -0.86 -25.75
C ALA A 278 -23.12 -1.66 -26.36
N SER A 279 -23.19 -2.98 -26.11
CA SER A 279 -24.23 -3.84 -26.68
C SER A 279 -25.55 -3.84 -25.90
N ILE A 280 -25.49 -3.93 -24.57
CA ILE A 280 -26.69 -4.10 -23.72
C ILE A 280 -26.97 -2.92 -22.80
N GLY A 281 -26.08 -1.93 -22.71
CA GLY A 281 -26.28 -0.73 -21.91
C GLY A 281 -26.08 -0.92 -20.40
N LYS A 282 -26.12 0.21 -19.67
CA LYS A 282 -25.98 0.28 -18.21
C LYS A 282 -27.29 0.76 -17.58
N LYS A 283 -27.65 0.20 -16.42
CA LYS A 283 -28.78 0.67 -15.60
C LYS A 283 -28.54 2.05 -15.01
#